data_AF-A0A8H8JHF1-F1
#
_entry.id   AF-A0A8H8JHF1-F1
#
_cell.length_a   1.000
_cell.length_b   1.000
_cell.length_c   1.000
_cell.angle_alpha   90.00
_cell.angle_beta   90.00
_cell.angle_gamma   90.00
#
_symmetry.space_group_name_H-M   'P 1'
#
loop_
_entity.id
_entity.type
_entity.pdbx_description
1 polymer ?
#
loop_
_entity_poly.entity_id
_entity_poly.type
_entity_poly.pdbx_seq_one_letter_code
_entity_poly.pdbx_strand_id
1 'polypeptide(L)' 'MEWVPMQGGGAPHGRVPVEGGYEGENPLYHAYAEIQGVKVPGKTGRHLCGANVAFGGREMAFESYHVLCWKQEEYY' A
#
# COMPACT_ATOMS: atom_id res chain seq x y z
N MET A 1 8.02 10.79 4.55
CA MET A 1 7.09 9.82 3.94
C MET A 1 5.78 10.53 3.58
N GLU A 2 5.04 9.99 2.62
CA GLU A 2 3.74 10.48 2.16
C GLU A 2 2.84 9.30 1.77
N TRP A 3 1.52 9.48 1.89
CA TRP A 3 0.54 8.49 1.44
C TRP A 3 0.12 8.79 0.00
N VAL A 4 0.28 7.81 -0.88
CA VAL A 4 0.02 7.96 -2.31
C VAL A 4 -1.23 7.15 -2.66
N PRO A 5 -2.29 7.77 -3.22
CA PRO A 5 -3.48 7.04 -3.64
C PRO A 5 -3.14 6.12 -4.82
N MET A 6 -3.71 4.92 -4.81
CA MET A 6 -3.49 3.88 -5.82
C MET A 6 -4.82 3.22 -6.20
N GLN A 7 -4.87 2.66 -7.40
CA GLN A 7 -5.99 1.85 -7.89
C GLN A 7 -5.48 0.63 -8.66
N GLY A 8 -6.00 -0.57 -8.34
CA GLY A 8 -5.77 -1.78 -9.14
C GLY A 8 -4.37 -2.41 -9.06
N GLY A 9 -3.58 -2.06 -8.05
CA GLY A 9 -2.23 -2.58 -7.86
C GLY A 9 -1.14 -1.78 -8.60
N GLY A 10 0.02 -2.42 -8.82
CA GLY A 10 1.14 -1.81 -9.54
C GLY A 10 2.08 -0.97 -8.67
N ALA A 11 2.96 -0.21 -9.31
CA ALA A 11 3.97 0.62 -8.64
C ALA A 11 3.53 2.10 -8.66
N PRO A 12 3.71 2.86 -7.56
CA PRO A 12 3.36 4.28 -7.53
C PRO A 12 4.32 5.07 -8.43
N HIS A 13 3.79 5.71 -9.48
CA HIS A 13 4.58 6.42 -10.49
C HIS A 13 5.45 7.51 -9.87
N GLY A 14 6.77 7.46 -10.16
CA GLY A 14 7.72 8.47 -9.69
C GLY A 14 7.89 8.50 -8.18
N ARG A 15 7.51 7.44 -7.46
CA ARG A 15 7.63 7.36 -6.00
C ARG A 15 8.35 6.08 -5.61
N VAL A 16 8.96 6.09 -4.43
CA VAL A 16 9.62 4.92 -3.85
C VAL A 16 8.75 4.41 -2.69
N PRO A 17 8.07 3.26 -2.83
CA PRO A 17 7.27 2.71 -1.75
C PRO A 17 8.15 2.22 -0.60
N VAL A 18 7.64 2.33 0.63
CA VAL A 18 8.30 1.84 1.84
C VAL A 18 8.05 0.34 1.95
N GLU A 19 9.12 -0.44 1.80
CA GLU A 19 9.09 -1.90 1.97
C GLU A 19 8.80 -2.26 3.43
N GLY A 20 7.87 -3.17 3.64
CA GLY A 20 7.42 -3.63 4.95
C GLY A 20 7.58 -5.14 5.18
N GLY A 21 8.05 -5.89 4.19
CA GLY A 21 8.28 -7.34 4.29
C GLY A 21 8.25 -8.06 2.94
N TYR A 22 8.10 -9.39 2.99
CA TYR A 22 8.11 -10.26 1.82
C TYR A 22 7.03 -11.35 1.89
N GLU A 23 6.56 -11.78 0.72
CA GLU A 23 5.75 -12.97 0.52
C GLU A 23 6.45 -13.86 -0.51
N GLY A 24 7.23 -14.83 -0.03
CA GLY A 24 8.23 -15.52 -0.85
C GLY A 24 9.31 -14.54 -1.31
N GLU A 25 9.53 -14.46 -2.62
CA GLU A 25 10.46 -13.51 -3.24
C GLU A 25 9.82 -12.15 -3.55
N ASN A 26 8.52 -11.99 -3.30
CA ASN A 26 7.81 -10.76 -3.65
C ASN A 26 7.86 -9.75 -2.50
N PRO A 27 8.36 -8.52 -2.72
CA PRO A 27 8.33 -7.48 -1.70
C PRO A 27 6.90 -7.01 -1.44
N LEU A 28 6.64 -6.66 -0.18
CA LEU A 28 5.41 -6.08 0.30
C LEU A 28 5.66 -4.65 0.78
N TYR A 29 4.67 -3.80 0.57
CA TYR A 29 4.72 -2.39 0.94
C TYR A 29 3.59 -2.05 1.90
N HIS A 30 3.82 -1.06 2.76
CA HIS A 30 2.80 -0.58 3.68
C HIS A 30 1.65 0.09 2.92
N ALA A 31 0.44 -0.36 3.18
CA ALA A 31 -0.77 0.22 2.63
C ALA A 31 -1.81 0.52 3.71
N TYR A 32 -2.83 1.31 3.38
CA TYR A 32 -4.08 1.31 4.11
C TYR A 32 -5.27 1.40 3.15
N ALA A 33 -6.40 0.85 3.57
CA ALA A 33 -7.71 1.11 2.98
C ALA A 33 -8.62 1.77 4.03
N GLU A 34 -9.66 2.47 3.57
CA GLU A 34 -10.65 3.05 4.46
C GLU A 34 -11.84 2.11 4.63
N ILE A 35 -12.16 1.78 5.88
CA ILE A 35 -13.31 0.97 6.26
C ILE A 35 -14.14 1.80 7.21
N GLN A 36 -15.34 2.21 6.79
CA GLN A 36 -16.26 3.02 7.59
C GLN A 36 -15.61 4.30 8.15
N GLY A 37 -14.78 4.98 7.34
CA GLY A 37 -14.06 6.20 7.71
C GLY A 37 -12.81 5.98 8.56
N VAL A 38 -12.46 4.73 8.88
CA VAL A 38 -11.22 4.39 9.60
C VAL A 38 -10.16 3.94 8.61
N LYS A 39 -8.96 4.48 8.72
CA LYS A 39 -7.79 4.02 7.97
C LYS A 39 -7.24 2.76 8.61
N VAL A 40 -7.38 1.63 7.93
CA VAL A 40 -6.95 0.33 8.44
C VAL A 40 -5.70 -0.11 7.68
N PRO A 41 -4.57 -0.35 8.38
CA PRO A 41 -3.31 -0.70 7.75
C PRO A 41 -3.35 -2.12 7.15
N GLY A 42 -2.53 -2.31 6.14
CA GLY A 42 -2.40 -3.56 5.41
C GLY A 42 -1.13 -3.62 4.57
N LYS A 43 -1.13 -4.54 3.61
CA LYS A 43 -0.02 -4.79 2.68
C LYS A 43 -0.47 -4.62 1.23
N THR A 44 0.42 -4.15 0.38
CA THR A 44 0.28 -4.20 -1.09
C THR A 44 1.57 -4.74 -1.69
N GLY A 45 1.54 -5.18 -2.94
CA GLY A 45 2.68 -5.76 -3.64
C GLY A 45 2.36 -5.86 -5.12
N ARG A 46 3.37 -5.95 -5.99
CA ARG A 46 3.14 -6.00 -7.45
C ARG A 46 2.33 -7.23 -7.88
N HIS A 47 2.46 -8.33 -7.14
CA HIS A 47 1.70 -9.56 -7.31
C HIS A 47 0.28 -9.50 -6.72
N LEU A 48 -0.05 -8.43 -6.00
CA LEU A 48 -1.38 -8.17 -5.44
C LEU A 48 -2.09 -7.14 -6.34
N CYS A 49 -3.36 -7.37 -6.64
CA CYS A 49 -4.18 -6.44 -7.44
C CYS A 49 -4.80 -5.30 -6.62
N GLY A 50 -4.16 -4.92 -5.50
CA GLY A 50 -4.71 -3.96 -4.54
C GLY A 50 -3.96 -3.97 -3.20
N ALA A 51 -4.66 -3.55 -2.14
CA ALA A 51 -4.22 -3.69 -0.76
C ALA A 51 -5.02 -4.76 -0.03
N ASN A 52 -4.30 -5.66 0.66
CA ASN A 52 -4.90 -6.62 1.58
C ASN A 52 -4.85 -6.07 3.00
N VAL A 53 -6.01 -6.00 3.64
CA VAL A 53 -6.20 -5.41 4.97
C VAL A 53 -6.84 -6.44 5.90
N ALA A 54 -6.29 -6.61 7.09
CA ALA A 54 -6.87 -7.46 8.12
C ALA A 54 -7.91 -6.68 8.95
N PHE A 55 -9.18 -7.06 8.87
CA PHE A 55 -10.26 -6.43 9.62
C PHE A 55 -11.36 -7.45 9.94
N GLY A 56 -11.91 -7.39 11.16
CA GLY A 56 -12.99 -8.29 11.57
C GLY A 56 -12.63 -9.79 11.49
N GLY A 57 -11.36 -10.14 11.68
CA GLY A 57 -10.88 -11.53 11.63
C GLY A 57 -10.71 -12.11 10.23
N ARG A 58 -10.72 -11.27 9.18
CA ARG A 58 -10.56 -11.69 7.78
C ARG A 58 -9.54 -10.80 7.05
N GLU A 59 -8.91 -11.35 6.03
CA GLU A 59 -8.18 -10.57 5.04
C GLU A 59 -9.17 -10.09 3.97
N MET A 60 -9.16 -8.80 3.68
CA MET A 60 -10.03 -8.18 2.68
C MET A 60 -9.16 -7.44 1.66
N ALA A 61 -9.43 -7.63 0.37
CA ALA A 61 -8.73 -6.98 -0.72
C ALA A 61 -9.47 -5.72 -1.18
N PHE A 62 -8.74 -4.62 -1.32
CA PHE A 62 -9.26 -3.33 -1.77
C PHE A 62 -8.50 -2.84 -3.00
N GLU A 63 -9.22 -2.56 -4.09
CA GLU A 63 -8.63 -1.98 -5.29
C GLU A 63 -8.22 -0.52 -5.10
N SER A 64 -8.99 0.25 -4.33
CA SER A 64 -8.67 1.63 -3.95
C SER A 64 -8.04 1.68 -2.58
N TYR A 65 -6.81 2.19 -2.52
CA TYR A 65 -6.00 2.18 -1.30
C TYR A 65 -4.95 3.29 -1.35
N HIS A 66 -4.17 3.42 -0.29
CA HIS A 66 -2.99 4.26 -0.27
C HIS A 66 -1.76 3.43 0.07
N VAL A 67 -0.64 3.73 -0.57
CA VAL A 67 0.67 3.14 -0.27
C VAL A 67 1.57 4.18 0.39
N LEU A 68 2.35 3.77 1.39
CA LEU A 68 3.33 4.64 2.04
C LEU A 68 4.56 4.75 1.14
N CYS A 69 4.93 5.97 0.76
CA CYS A 69 6.13 6.24 -0.02
C CYS A 69 7.09 7.15 0.74
N TRP A 70 8.37 7.08 0.40
CA TRP A 70 9.34 8.11 0.77
C TRP A 70 8.95 9.43 0.09
N LYS A 71 9.09 10.55 0.81
CA LYS A 71 8.99 11.87 0.16
C LYS A 71 10.24 12.05 -0.69
N GLN A 72 10.08 12.60 -1.87
CA GLN A 72 11.24 13.05 -2.63
C GLN A 72 11.82 14.30 -1.97
N GLU A 73 13.14 14.39 -1.88
CA GLU A 73 13.80 15.64 -1.50
C GLU A 73 13.65 16.62 -2.68
N GLU A 74 13.06 17.79 -2.43
CA GLU A 74 13.14 18.90 -3.36
C GLU A 74 14.55 19.49 -3.24
N TYR A 75 15.44 19.14 -4.17
CA TYR A 75 16.71 19.84 -4.30
C TYR A 75 16.42 21.21 -4.95
N TYR A 76 16.64 22.29 -4.20
CA TYR A 76 16.63 23.68 -4.67
C TYR A 76 17.98 24.06 -5.28
#